data_AF-A0AAW9KUM9-F1
#
_entry.id   AF-A0AAW9KUM9-F1
#
_cell.length_a   1.000
_cell.length_b   1.000
_cell.length_c   1.000
_cell.angle_alpha   90.00
_cell.angle_beta   90.00
_cell.angle_gamma   90.00
#
_symmetry.space_group_name_H-M   'P 1'
#
loop_
_entity.id
_entity.type
_entity.pdbx_description
1 polymer ?
#
loop_
_entity_poly.entity_id
_entity_poly.type
_entity_poly.pdbx_seq_one_letter_code
_entity_poly.pdbx_strand_id
1 'polypeptide(L)'
;MKKALKILSVSALLFVALNAKDFSKTSDEDLAKMAGVVAPQDIVDYTKELKMRMKKMPEDKRKAFHKQLHEYAVKNTDSMTVADFEARQKAIKEALKKGNMEDMDDDFGLRSCKHGK
;
A
#
# COMPACT_ATOMS: atom_id res chain seq x y z
N MET A 1 49.20 4.68 18.99
CA MET A 1 48.38 5.39 17.98
C MET A 1 47.16 4.52 17.66
N LYS A 2 45.96 4.97 18.08
CA LYS A 2 44.69 4.24 17.91
C LYS A 2 44.28 4.31 16.44
N LYS A 3 44.36 3.20 15.70
CA LYS A 3 43.86 3.14 14.33
C LYS A 3 42.36 2.85 14.37
N ALA A 4 41.57 3.85 14.00
CA ALA A 4 40.12 3.78 13.95
C ALA A 4 39.68 2.74 12.92
N LEU A 5 39.02 1.67 13.41
CA LEU A 5 38.33 0.70 12.58
C LEU A 5 37.03 1.34 12.09
N LYS A 6 37.01 1.82 10.84
CA LYS A 6 35.80 2.30 10.19
C LYS A 6 34.94 1.09 9.85
N ILE A 7 33.91 0.85 10.67
CA ILE A 7 32.83 -0.10 10.38
C ILE A 7 32.07 0.48 9.18
N LEU A 8 32.26 -0.12 8.00
CA LEU A 8 31.39 0.15 6.85
C LEU A 8 30.02 -0.44 7.18
N SER A 9 29.08 0.48 7.40
CA SER A 9 27.69 0.22 7.73
C SER A 9 27.04 -0.71 6.71
N VAL A 10 26.28 -1.65 7.26
CA VAL A 10 25.54 -2.73 6.63
C VAL A 10 24.58 -2.18 5.56
N SER A 11 24.87 -2.45 4.29
CA SER A 11 23.88 -2.42 3.21
C SER A 11 23.47 -3.86 2.91
N ALA A 12 22.84 -4.52 3.88
CA ALA A 12 22.08 -5.72 3.63
C ALA A 12 20.77 -5.28 2.95
N LEU A 13 20.81 -5.14 1.63
CA LEU A 13 19.61 -5.28 0.81
C LEU A 13 19.11 -6.70 1.04
N LEU A 14 18.27 -6.88 2.06
CA LEU A 14 17.50 -8.09 2.26
C LEU A 14 16.64 -8.25 1.01
N PHE A 15 17.06 -9.16 0.13
CA PHE A 15 16.18 -9.80 -0.84
C PHE A 15 15.11 -10.52 -0.03
N VAL A 16 14.01 -9.83 0.29
CA VAL A 16 12.80 -10.47 0.81
C VAL A 16 12.28 -11.32 -0.34
N ALA A 17 12.39 -12.64 -0.20
CA ALA A 17 11.83 -13.59 -1.14
C ALA A 17 10.35 -13.22 -1.38
N LEU A 18 10.01 -13.06 -2.66
CA LEU A 18 8.71 -12.62 -3.19
C LEU A 18 7.63 -13.67 -2.87
N ASN A 19 7.25 -13.79 -1.60
CA ASN A 19 6.09 -14.55 -1.19
C ASN A 19 4.89 -13.63 -1.37
N ALA A 20 4.10 -13.87 -2.42
CA ALA A 20 2.81 -13.24 -2.61
C ALA A 20 2.00 -13.36 -1.31
N LYS A 21 1.65 -12.22 -0.71
CA LYS A 21 0.88 -12.21 0.53
C LYS A 21 -0.57 -12.55 0.20
N ASP A 22 -1.04 -13.69 0.70
CA ASP A 22 -2.43 -14.11 0.52
C ASP A 22 -3.35 -13.34 1.47
N PHE A 23 -4.23 -12.51 0.89
CA PHE A 23 -5.20 -11.71 1.62
C PHE A 23 -6.59 -12.37 1.72
N SER A 24 -6.80 -13.55 1.13
CA SER A 24 -8.12 -14.21 1.04
C SER A 24 -8.77 -14.51 2.40
N LYS A 25 -7.97 -14.69 3.45
CA LYS A 25 -8.43 -14.94 4.83
C LYS A 25 -8.60 -13.67 5.66
N THR A 26 -8.26 -12.51 5.09
CA THR A 26 -8.41 -11.21 5.76
C THR A 26 -9.88 -10.80 5.70
N SER A 27 -10.43 -10.33 6.82
CA SER A 27 -11.78 -9.79 6.87
C SER A 27 -11.86 -8.49 6.06
N ASP A 28 -13.06 -8.11 5.59
CA ASP A 28 -13.22 -6.84 4.87
C ASP A 28 -12.81 -5.65 5.77
N GLU A 29 -13.12 -5.71 7.07
CA GLU A 29 -12.72 -4.68 8.04
C GLU A 29 -11.19 -4.56 8.18
N ASP A 30 -10.49 -5.69 8.26
CA ASP A 30 -9.03 -5.69 8.37
C ASP A 30 -8.37 -5.27 7.05
N LEU A 31 -8.97 -5.65 5.91
CA LEU A 31 -8.55 -5.13 4.60
C LEU A 31 -8.66 -3.61 4.57
N ALA A 32 -9.75 -3.03 5.09
CA ALA A 32 -9.91 -1.59 5.19
C ALA A 32 -8.86 -0.94 6.11
N LYS A 33 -8.61 -1.49 7.30
CA LYS A 33 -7.63 -0.96 8.26
C LYS A 33 -6.20 -0.91 7.74
N MET A 34 -5.83 -1.82 6.83
CA MET A 34 -4.49 -1.84 6.23
C MET A 34 -4.30 -0.80 5.10
N ALA A 35 -5.36 -0.12 4.65
CA ALA A 35 -5.27 0.84 3.57
C ALA A 35 -4.21 1.92 3.89
N GLY A 36 -3.36 2.26 2.92
CA GLY A 36 -2.28 3.23 3.12
C GLY A 36 -1.01 2.70 3.80
N VAL A 37 -1.01 1.48 4.39
CA VAL A 37 0.18 0.88 5.03
C VAL A 37 0.61 -0.47 4.45
N VAL A 38 -0.14 -1.05 3.51
CA VAL A 38 0.28 -2.24 2.75
C VAL A 38 1.64 -1.98 2.09
N ALA A 39 2.57 -2.93 2.19
CA ALA A 39 3.89 -2.79 1.59
C ALA A 39 3.76 -2.73 0.04
N PRO A 40 4.57 -1.91 -0.66
CA PRO A 40 4.49 -1.81 -2.13
C PRO A 40 4.62 -3.15 -2.86
N GLN A 41 5.39 -4.10 -2.32
CA GLN A 41 5.53 -5.44 -2.91
C GLN A 41 4.24 -6.28 -2.85
N ASP A 42 3.36 -6.02 -1.87
CA ASP A 42 2.11 -6.77 -1.65
C ASP A 42 0.89 -6.08 -2.27
N ILE A 43 1.08 -4.88 -2.85
CA ILE A 43 -0.04 -4.03 -3.28
C ILE A 43 -0.85 -4.64 -4.42
N VAL A 44 -0.21 -5.44 -5.29
CA VAL A 44 -0.88 -6.11 -6.41
C VAL A 44 -1.89 -7.13 -5.89
N ASP A 45 -1.50 -7.96 -4.92
CA ASP A 45 -2.37 -8.99 -4.35
C ASP A 45 -3.47 -8.37 -3.50
N TYR A 46 -3.14 -7.33 -2.73
CA TYR A 46 -4.12 -6.55 -1.97
C TYR A 46 -5.18 -5.93 -2.90
N THR A 47 -4.76 -5.30 -4.00
CA THR A 47 -5.67 -4.65 -4.96
C THR A 47 -6.58 -5.66 -5.65
N LYS A 48 -6.05 -6.85 -6.02
CA LYS A 48 -6.86 -7.94 -6.58
C LYS A 48 -7.92 -8.40 -5.59
N GLU A 49 -7.56 -8.61 -4.33
CA GLU A 49 -8.51 -9.05 -3.30
C GLU A 49 -9.62 -8.00 -3.10
N LEU A 50 -9.26 -6.72 -2.95
CA LEU A 50 -10.25 -5.63 -2.84
C LEU A 50 -11.22 -5.61 -4.03
N LYS A 51 -10.72 -5.72 -5.26
CA LYS A 51 -11.56 -5.72 -6.47
C LYS A 51 -12.50 -6.94 -6.50
N MET A 52 -12.00 -8.11 -6.12
CA MET A 52 -12.82 -9.32 -6.05
C MET A 52 -13.94 -9.19 -5.00
N ARG A 53 -13.64 -8.63 -3.82
CA ARG A 53 -14.64 -8.38 -2.77
C ARG A 53 -15.69 -7.38 -3.22
N MET A 54 -15.24 -6.22 -3.72
CA MET A 54 -16.13 -5.16 -4.19
C MET A 54 -17.05 -5.59 -5.34
N LYS A 55 -16.58 -6.47 -6.23
CA LYS A 55 -17.42 -7.02 -7.32
C LYS A 55 -18.58 -7.87 -6.80
N LYS A 56 -18.41 -8.51 -5.64
CA LYS A 56 -19.44 -9.36 -5.00
C LYS A 56 -20.35 -8.57 -4.06
N MET A 57 -19.99 -7.35 -3.70
CA MET A 57 -20.76 -6.51 -2.80
C MET A 57 -21.93 -5.81 -3.52
N PRO A 58 -23.09 -5.67 -2.86
CA PRO A 58 -24.13 -4.72 -3.26
C PRO A 58 -23.58 -3.30 -3.34
N GLU A 59 -24.20 -2.44 -4.15
CA GLU A 59 -23.66 -1.11 -4.44
C GLU A 59 -23.52 -0.21 -3.21
N ASP A 60 -24.51 -0.23 -2.30
CA ASP A 60 -24.50 0.51 -1.04
C ASP A 60 -23.33 0.05 -0.14
N LYS A 61 -23.14 -1.26 -0.02
CA LYS A 61 -22.03 -1.85 0.75
C LYS A 61 -20.68 -1.55 0.12
N ARG A 62 -20.58 -1.62 -1.20
CA ARG A 62 -19.37 -1.27 -1.94
C ARG A 62 -18.99 0.19 -1.71
N LYS A 63 -19.94 1.12 -1.77
CA LYS A 63 -19.74 2.55 -1.49
C LYS A 63 -19.27 2.77 -0.05
N ALA A 64 -19.90 2.11 0.92
CA ALA A 64 -19.48 2.19 2.32
C ALA A 64 -18.07 1.64 2.54
N PHE A 65 -17.75 0.49 1.95
CA PHE A 65 -16.43 -0.13 2.04
C PHE A 65 -15.34 0.73 1.39
N HIS A 66 -15.63 1.32 0.22
CA HIS A 66 -14.73 2.23 -0.46
C HIS A 66 -14.45 3.49 0.38
N LYS A 67 -15.49 4.05 1.03
CA LYS A 67 -15.33 5.15 1.98
C LYS A 67 -14.40 4.78 3.15
N GLN A 68 -14.57 3.60 3.73
CA GLN A 68 -13.70 3.12 4.82
C GLN A 68 -12.24 2.99 4.38
N LEU A 69 -11.99 2.43 3.19
CA LEU A 69 -10.63 2.35 2.63
C LEU A 69 -9.96 3.72 2.54
N HIS A 70 -10.70 4.73 2.08
CA HIS A 70 -10.19 6.10 1.99
C HIS A 70 -9.91 6.69 3.37
N GLU A 71 -10.84 6.57 4.33
CA GLU A 71 -10.67 7.08 5.69
C GLU A 71 -9.44 6.48 6.39
N TYR A 72 -9.25 5.16 6.29
CA TYR A 72 -8.08 4.50 6.86
C TYR A 72 -6.80 4.87 6.14
N ALA A 73 -6.80 4.99 4.81
CA ALA A 73 -5.61 5.41 4.08
C ALA A 73 -5.15 6.81 4.47
N VAL A 74 -6.09 7.77 4.58
CA VAL A 74 -5.79 9.11 5.09
C VAL A 74 -5.21 9.02 6.48
N LYS A 75 -5.92 8.39 7.43
CA LYS A 75 -5.47 8.26 8.82
C LYS A 75 -4.10 7.61 8.95
N ASN A 76 -3.83 6.56 8.18
CA ASN A 76 -2.60 5.79 8.25
C ASN A 76 -1.41 6.49 7.58
N THR A 77 -1.66 7.49 6.74
CA THR A 77 -0.61 8.25 6.05
C THR A 77 -0.46 9.68 6.56
N ASP A 78 -1.40 10.20 7.36
CA ASP A 78 -1.45 11.58 7.86
C ASP A 78 -0.18 12.02 8.61
N SER A 79 0.51 11.09 9.26
CA SER A 79 1.77 11.34 9.98
C SER A 79 3.03 11.18 9.12
N MET A 80 2.89 10.79 7.85
CA MET A 80 4.04 10.63 6.94
C MET A 80 4.53 11.99 6.46
N THR A 81 5.84 12.11 6.26
CA THR A 81 6.37 13.27 5.54
C THR A 81 5.92 13.21 4.08
N VAL A 82 5.82 14.38 3.42
CA VAL A 82 5.50 14.44 1.99
C VAL A 82 6.49 13.59 1.16
N ALA A 83 7.77 13.61 1.52
CA ALA A 83 8.80 12.84 0.83
C ALA A 83 8.59 11.32 0.97
N ASP A 84 8.28 10.84 2.18
CA ASP A 84 8.03 9.41 2.43
C ASP A 84 6.74 8.94 1.74
N PHE A 85 5.70 9.77 1.78
CA PHE A 85 4.45 9.50 1.08
C PHE A 85 4.68 9.42 -0.43
N GLU A 86 5.36 10.40 -1.03
CA GLU A 86 5.67 10.39 -2.47
C GLU A 86 6.53 9.19 -2.88
N ALA A 87 7.55 8.85 -2.09
CA ALA A 87 8.41 7.69 -2.34
C ALA A 87 7.59 6.39 -2.33
N ARG A 88 6.68 6.25 -1.36
CA ARG A 88 5.76 5.12 -1.28
C ARG A 88 4.81 5.06 -2.47
N GLN A 89 4.20 6.18 -2.85
CA GLN A 89 3.28 6.23 -4.00
C GLN A 89 3.99 5.90 -5.32
N LYS A 90 5.25 6.33 -5.51
CA LYS A 90 6.07 5.93 -6.66
C LYS A 90 6.34 4.42 -6.66
N ALA A 91 6.71 3.84 -5.52
CA ALA A 91 6.93 2.41 -5.41
C ALA A 91 5.66 1.58 -5.69
N ILE A 92 4.50 2.04 -5.23
CA ILE A 92 3.21 1.40 -5.50
C ILE A 92 2.88 1.45 -6.99
N LYS A 93 3.02 2.62 -7.63
CA LYS A 93 2.77 2.77 -9.07
C LYS A 93 3.62 1.80 -9.88
N GLU A 94 4.90 1.69 -9.57
CA GLU A 94 5.81 0.76 -10.24
C GLU A 94 5.44 -0.71 -10.00
N ALA A 95 5.01 -1.07 -8.78
CA ALA A 95 4.56 -2.42 -8.47
C ALA A 95 3.29 -2.79 -9.24
N LEU A 96 2.30 -1.89 -9.31
CA LEU A 96 1.07 -2.10 -10.06
C LEU A 96 1.31 -2.16 -11.57
N LYS A 97 2.20 -1.32 -12.11
CA LYS A 97 2.62 -1.39 -13.50
C LYS A 97 3.23 -2.76 -13.85
N LYS A 98 4.15 -3.26 -13.01
CA LYS A 98 4.72 -4.61 -13.16
C LYS A 98 3.66 -5.72 -13.06
N GLY A 99 2.61 -5.48 -12.27
CA GLY A 99 1.46 -6.38 -12.15
C GLY A 99 0.43 -6.27 -13.27
N ASN A 100 0.62 -5.40 -14.28
CA ASN A 100 -0.38 -5.06 -15.31
C ASN A 100 -1.70 -4.52 -14.72
N MET A 101 -1.60 -3.70 -13.65
CA MET A 101 -2.72 -3.13 -12.89
C MET A 101 -2.67 -1.58 -12.87
N GLU A 102 -1.99 -0.95 -13.84
CA GLU A 102 -1.66 0.48 -13.85
C GLU A 102 -2.88 1.41 -13.73
N ASP A 103 -4.05 0.98 -14.20
CA ASP A 103 -5.30 1.76 -14.17
C ASP A 103 -6.09 1.66 -12.86
N MET A 104 -5.72 0.79 -11.91
CA MET A 104 -6.52 0.54 -10.69
C MET A 104 -6.20 1.45 -9.51
N ASP A 105 -5.12 2.22 -9.59
CA ASP A 105 -4.71 3.16 -8.54
C ASP A 105 -5.69 4.33 -8.36
N ASP A 106 -6.33 4.73 -9.46
CA ASP A 106 -7.29 5.83 -9.48
C ASP A 106 -8.69 5.37 -9.04
N ASP A 107 -9.04 4.09 -9.27
CA ASP A 107 -10.33 3.48 -8.89
C ASP A 107 -10.57 3.52 -7.37
N PHE A 108 -9.52 3.29 -6.56
CA PHE A 108 -9.66 3.32 -5.11
C PHE A 108 -9.48 4.72 -4.52
N GLY A 109 -9.07 5.72 -5.31
CA GLY A 109 -8.91 7.10 -4.85
C GLY A 109 -7.90 7.26 -3.71
N LEU A 110 -7.05 6.27 -3.44
CA LEU A 110 -6.07 6.31 -2.34
C LEU A 110 -4.92 7.28 -2.65
N ARG A 111 -4.71 7.60 -3.94
CA ARG A 111 -3.78 8.64 -4.41
C ARG A 111 -4.24 10.06 -4.09
N SER A 112 -5.55 10.29 -3.88
CA SER A 112 -6.10 11.64 -3.69
C SER A 112 -5.96 12.19 -2.27
N CYS A 113 -5.33 11.43 -1.35
CA CYS A 113 -4.90 11.93 -0.04
C CYS A 113 -3.83 13.02 -0.24
N LYS A 114 -4.27 14.23 -0.58
CA LYS A 114 -3.40 15.38 -0.78
C LYS A 114 -2.76 15.74 0.57
N HIS A 115 -1.51 15.36 0.77
CA HIS A 115 -0.67 15.95 1.80
C HIS A 115 -0.25 17.35 1.31
N GLY A 116 -1.11 18.33 1.56
CA GLY A 116 -0.87 19.72 1.19
C GLY A 116 -2.00 20.63 1.64
N LYS A 117 -1.73 21.42 2.69
CA LYS A 117 -2.34 22.73 2.86
C LYS A 117 -1.65 23.72 1.92
#